data_AF-A0A925YU66-F1
#
_entry.id   AF-A0A925YU66-F1
#
_cell.length_a   1.000
_cell.length_b   1.000
_cell.length_c   1.000
_cell.angle_alpha   90.00
_cell.angle_beta   90.00
_cell.angle_gamma   90.00
#
_symmetry.space_group_name_H-M   'P 1'
#
loop_
_entity.id
_entity.type
_entity.pdbx_description
1 polymer ?
#
loop_
_entity_poly.entity_id
_entity_poly.type
_entity_poly.pdbx_seq_one_letter_code
_entity_poly.pdbx_strand_id
1 'polypeptide(L)'
;WADLALRQIAERRRLLTGERAIWQRAVLGGAQAQKNWARACGWYLLGVARTFAALGRGVAEEEEAFVRLATWLMTLQGHDGLWSVYVEEPATGADTSGSAGIAAGLALGHRLGLLPVEALAAAQRMVRGAEAHLRPDGLLGGVAQLNRGGEVLQRGGYRVLAPFAMGLLAQARHA
;
A
#
# COMPACT_ATOMS: atom_id res chain seq x y z
N TRP A 1 24.16 -9.14 -1.42
CA TRP A 1 22.69 -9.16 -1.23
C TRP A 1 22.05 -7.83 -1.59
N ALA A 2 22.70 -6.69 -1.29
CA ALA A 2 22.23 -5.35 -1.67
C ALA A 2 21.94 -5.19 -3.19
N ASP A 3 22.88 -5.56 -4.06
CA ASP A 3 22.70 -5.44 -5.52
C ASP A 3 21.58 -6.31 -6.06
N LEU A 4 21.34 -7.47 -5.43
CA LEU A 4 20.21 -8.32 -5.78
C LEU A 4 18.88 -7.65 -5.39
N ALA A 5 18.80 -7.03 -4.21
CA ALA A 5 17.62 -6.31 -3.76
C ALA A 5 17.29 -5.13 -4.68
N LEU A 6 18.31 -4.34 -5.07
CA LEU A 6 18.13 -3.22 -6.00
C LEU A 6 17.68 -3.68 -7.39
N ARG A 7 18.28 -4.74 -7.95
CA ARG A 7 17.80 -5.34 -9.21
C ARG A 7 16.36 -5.82 -9.12
N GLN A 8 15.97 -6.40 -7.99
CA GLN A 8 14.61 -6.88 -7.75
C GLN A 8 13.59 -5.74 -7.63
N ILE A 9 13.97 -4.57 -7.13
CA ILE A 9 13.12 -3.37 -7.12
C ILE A 9 13.01 -2.79 -8.53
N ALA A 10 14.12 -2.64 -9.24
CA ALA A 10 14.13 -2.12 -10.61
C ALA A 10 13.23 -2.96 -11.54
N GLU A 11 13.33 -4.29 -11.48
CA GLU A 11 12.44 -5.16 -12.26
C GLU A 11 10.98 -5.06 -11.83
N ARG A 12 10.71 -4.92 -10.52
CA ARG A 12 9.33 -4.71 -10.04
C ARG A 12 8.77 -3.38 -10.50
N ARG A 13 9.54 -2.29 -10.47
CA ARG A 13 9.13 -0.99 -11.01
C ARG A 13 8.81 -1.15 -12.50
N ARG A 14 9.73 -1.73 -13.28
CA ARG A 14 9.55 -1.93 -14.73
C ARG A 14 8.32 -2.74 -15.08
N LEU A 15 8.01 -3.80 -14.33
CA LEU A 15 6.93 -4.73 -14.64
C LEU A 15 5.59 -4.38 -13.98
N LEU A 16 5.61 -3.71 -12.83
CA LEU A 16 4.44 -3.55 -11.96
C LEU A 16 4.07 -2.09 -11.71
N THR A 17 4.72 -1.11 -12.35
CA THR A 17 4.37 0.29 -12.16
C THR A 17 4.27 1.07 -13.46
N GLY A 18 3.46 2.13 -13.41
CA GLY A 18 3.34 3.16 -14.45
C GLY A 18 3.36 4.53 -13.80
N GLU A 19 2.89 5.56 -14.52
CA GLU A 19 2.86 6.92 -13.97
C GLU A 19 1.93 7.04 -12.74
N ARG A 20 0.71 6.48 -12.85
CA ARG A 20 -0.33 6.42 -11.83
C ARG A 20 -0.92 5.01 -11.72
N ALA A 21 -0.01 4.03 -11.72
CA ALA A 21 -0.40 2.63 -11.75
C ALA A 21 0.54 1.77 -10.92
N ILE A 22 -0.03 0.88 -10.12
CA ILE A 22 0.65 -0.24 -9.48
C ILE A 22 -0.16 -1.50 -9.75
N TRP A 23 0.45 -2.53 -10.33
CA TRP A 23 -0.18 -3.82 -10.57
C TRP A 23 0.24 -4.84 -9.51
N GLN A 24 -0.69 -5.71 -9.11
CA GLN A 24 -0.41 -6.77 -8.15
C GLN A 24 0.59 -7.80 -8.68
N ARG A 25 0.51 -8.10 -9.97
CA ARG A 25 1.35 -9.10 -10.62
C ARG A 25 1.45 -8.85 -12.12
N ALA A 26 2.52 -9.38 -12.69
CA ALA A 26 2.73 -9.50 -14.13
C ALA A 26 3.20 -10.93 -14.43
N VAL A 27 2.85 -11.43 -15.61
CA VAL A 27 3.46 -12.63 -16.19
C VAL A 27 4.57 -12.17 -17.13
N LEU A 28 5.75 -12.80 -17.08
CA LEU A 28 6.84 -12.47 -17.99
C LEU A 28 6.41 -12.71 -19.44
N GLY A 29 6.43 -11.66 -20.26
CA GLY A 29 5.91 -11.71 -21.64
C GLY A 29 4.38 -11.75 -21.76
N GLY A 30 3.65 -11.56 -20.64
CA GLY A 30 2.20 -11.61 -20.60
C GLY A 30 1.57 -10.36 -19.97
N ALA A 31 0.29 -10.47 -19.60
CA ALA A 31 -0.48 -9.35 -19.08
C ALA A 31 -0.20 -9.05 -17.60
N GLN A 32 -0.36 -7.78 -17.24
CA GLN A 32 -0.46 -7.32 -15.86
C GLN A 32 -1.89 -7.55 -15.34
N ALA A 33 -2.04 -7.72 -14.02
CA ALA A 33 -3.35 -7.96 -13.41
C ALA A 33 -3.54 -7.16 -12.12
N GLN A 34 -4.82 -6.91 -11.79
CA GLN A 34 -5.25 -6.19 -10.58
C GLN A 34 -4.58 -4.81 -10.46
N LYS A 35 -4.79 -3.97 -11.48
CA LYS A 35 -4.30 -2.59 -11.50
C LYS A 35 -4.90 -1.84 -10.32
N ASN A 36 -4.07 -1.10 -9.58
CA ASN A 36 -4.47 -0.14 -8.54
C ASN A 36 -5.30 -0.75 -7.42
N TRP A 37 -5.10 -2.04 -7.16
CA TRP A 37 -5.62 -2.71 -5.98
C TRP A 37 -4.86 -2.25 -4.73
N ALA A 38 -5.55 -1.70 -3.73
CA ALA A 38 -4.95 -1.03 -2.58
C ALA A 38 -3.93 -1.89 -1.85
N ARG A 39 -4.19 -3.20 -1.71
CA ARG A 39 -3.25 -4.13 -1.10
C ARG A 39 -1.97 -4.33 -1.92
N ALA A 40 -2.05 -4.32 -3.25
CA ALA A 40 -0.84 -4.31 -4.10
C ALA A 40 -0.06 -3.00 -3.94
N CYS A 41 -0.75 -1.86 -3.94
CA CYS A 41 -0.14 -0.55 -3.70
C CYS A 41 0.62 -0.53 -2.36
N GLY A 42 -0.02 -1.03 -1.30
CA GLY A 42 0.58 -1.13 0.02
C GLY A 42 1.82 -2.03 0.06
N TRP A 43 1.77 -3.22 -0.56
CA TRP A 43 2.94 -4.10 -0.62
C TRP A 43 4.09 -3.51 -1.42
N TYR A 44 3.80 -2.83 -2.53
CA TYR A 44 4.82 -2.17 -3.34
C TYR A 44 5.50 -1.03 -2.55
N LEU A 45 4.72 -0.07 -2.04
CA LEU A 45 5.23 1.07 -1.27
C LEU A 45 6.05 0.61 -0.06
N LEU A 46 5.44 -0.23 0.80
CA LEU A 46 6.11 -0.68 2.02
C LEU A 46 7.36 -1.52 1.70
N GLY A 47 7.31 -2.35 0.66
CA GLY A 47 8.45 -3.19 0.24
C GLY A 47 9.65 -2.36 -0.25
N VAL A 48 9.40 -1.34 -1.07
CA VAL A 48 10.44 -0.42 -1.55
C VAL A 48 11.03 0.37 -0.37
N ALA A 49 10.19 0.99 0.45
CA ALA A 49 10.63 1.76 1.61
C ALA A 49 11.42 0.90 2.62
N ARG A 50 11.00 -0.34 2.88
CA ARG A 50 11.73 -1.29 3.75
C ARG A 50 13.10 -1.66 3.18
N THR A 51 13.21 -1.77 1.87
CA THR A 51 14.49 -2.08 1.23
C THR A 51 15.44 -0.89 1.32
N PHE A 52 14.97 0.33 1.07
CA PHE A 52 15.79 1.53 1.27
C PHE A 52 16.24 1.67 2.72
N ALA A 53 15.35 1.43 3.68
CA ALA A 53 15.70 1.42 5.11
C ALA A 53 16.78 0.37 5.43
N ALA A 54 16.68 -0.84 4.90
CA ALA A 54 17.66 -1.90 5.12
C ALA A 54 19.02 -1.64 4.46
N LEU A 55 19.02 -0.92 3.32
CA LEU A 55 20.25 -0.54 2.61
C LEU A 55 20.87 0.76 3.14
N GLY A 56 20.13 1.55 3.92
CA GLY A 56 20.52 2.89 4.34
C GLY A 56 20.55 3.92 3.20
N ARG A 57 20.07 3.54 2.00
CA ARG A 57 20.03 4.38 0.79
C ARG A 57 19.04 3.80 -0.22
N GLY A 58 18.46 4.67 -1.06
CA GLY A 58 17.84 4.24 -2.31
C GLY A 58 18.77 4.43 -3.51
N VAL A 59 18.14 4.45 -4.68
CA VAL A 59 18.74 4.77 -5.98
C VAL A 59 17.82 5.78 -6.63
N ALA A 60 18.39 6.85 -7.22
CA ALA A 60 17.63 8.02 -7.68
C ALA A 60 16.35 7.66 -8.46
N GLU A 61 16.45 6.80 -9.48
CA GLU A 61 15.29 6.41 -10.30
C GLU A 61 14.19 5.69 -9.49
N GLU A 62 14.57 4.89 -8.49
CA GLU A 62 13.64 4.16 -7.65
C GLU A 62 13.05 5.06 -6.55
N GLU A 63 13.81 6.02 -6.04
CA GLU A 63 13.32 7.06 -5.13
C GLU A 63 12.32 7.97 -5.83
N GLU A 64 12.61 8.44 -7.05
CA GLU A 64 11.68 9.24 -7.86
C GLU A 64 10.36 8.50 -8.13
N ALA A 65 10.44 7.21 -8.49
CA ALA A 65 9.25 6.39 -8.68
C ALA A 65 8.45 6.20 -7.39
N PHE A 66 9.14 5.94 -6.27
CA PHE A 66 8.51 5.84 -4.96
C PHE A 66 7.79 7.13 -4.56
N VAL A 67 8.45 8.29 -4.67
CA VAL A 67 7.89 9.60 -4.34
C VAL A 67 6.69 9.93 -5.23
N ARG A 68 6.78 9.69 -6.54
CA ARG A 68 5.68 9.92 -7.48
C ARG A 68 4.44 9.10 -7.11
N LEU A 69 4.62 7.79 -6.90
CA LEU A 69 3.51 6.88 -6.58
C LEU A 69 2.91 7.15 -5.20
N ALA A 70 3.75 7.43 -4.20
CA ALA A 70 3.32 7.83 -2.86
C ALA A 70 2.47 9.11 -2.91
N THR A 71 2.96 10.13 -3.64
CA THR A 71 2.27 11.41 -3.79
C THR A 71 0.91 11.23 -4.45
N TRP A 72 0.84 10.45 -5.54
CA TRP A 72 -0.43 10.13 -6.20
C TRP A 72 -1.38 9.35 -5.27
N LEU A 73 -0.89 8.37 -4.51
CA LEU A 73 -1.75 7.62 -3.58
C LEU A 73 -2.30 8.51 -2.47
N MET A 74 -1.56 9.51 -1.99
CA MET A 74 -2.07 10.47 -1.01
C MET A 74 -3.26 11.28 -1.55
N THR A 75 -3.34 11.55 -2.85
CA THR A 75 -4.49 12.28 -3.44
C THR A 75 -5.76 11.42 -3.51
N LEU A 76 -5.65 10.10 -3.28
CA LEU A 76 -6.75 9.14 -3.36
C LEU A 76 -7.27 8.70 -1.98
N GLN A 77 -6.72 9.27 -0.90
CA GLN A 77 -7.20 8.95 0.45
C GLN A 77 -8.60 9.50 0.67
N GLY A 78 -9.52 8.67 1.14
CA GLY A 78 -10.88 9.07 1.52
C GLY A 78 -10.90 9.99 2.74
N HIS A 79 -12.03 10.66 2.94
CA HIS A 79 -12.25 11.55 4.09
C HIS A 79 -12.19 10.80 5.44
N ASP A 80 -12.47 9.50 5.42
CA ASP A 80 -12.37 8.58 6.55
C ASP A 80 -10.92 8.14 6.84
N GLY A 81 -9.96 8.59 6.04
CA GLY A 81 -8.56 8.24 6.15
C GLY A 81 -8.20 6.91 5.48
N LEU A 82 -9.15 6.22 4.85
CA LEU A 82 -8.93 4.91 4.22
C LEU A 82 -8.82 5.03 2.70
N TRP A 83 -8.32 3.97 2.07
CA TRP A 83 -8.32 3.80 0.63
C TRP A 83 -9.32 2.72 0.23
N SER A 84 -9.96 2.93 -0.92
CA SER A 84 -10.88 1.96 -1.50
C SER A 84 -10.15 0.72 -2.02
N VAL A 85 -10.83 -0.43 -2.11
CA VAL A 85 -10.23 -1.71 -2.56
C VAL A 85 -9.45 -1.53 -3.85
N TYR A 86 -10.03 -0.81 -4.80
CA TYR A 86 -9.29 -0.23 -5.92
C TYR A 86 -9.22 1.28 -5.70
N VAL A 87 -8.00 1.82 -5.63
CA VAL A 87 -7.75 3.16 -5.06
C VAL A 87 -8.35 4.30 -5.89
N GLU A 88 -8.63 4.05 -7.17
CA GLU A 88 -9.29 5.02 -8.08
C GLU A 88 -10.81 4.83 -8.15
N GLU A 89 -11.36 3.82 -7.46
CA GLU A 89 -12.76 3.44 -7.55
C GLU A 89 -13.44 3.47 -6.18
N PRO A 90 -13.86 4.66 -5.70
CA PRO A 90 -14.49 4.82 -4.39
C PRO A 90 -15.69 3.90 -4.14
N ALA A 91 -16.44 3.55 -5.19
CA ALA A 91 -17.59 2.65 -5.13
C ALA A 91 -17.24 1.23 -4.65
N THR A 92 -15.96 0.82 -4.69
CA THR A 92 -15.50 -0.48 -4.20
C THR A 92 -15.42 -0.55 -2.67
N GLY A 93 -15.56 0.60 -2.00
CA GLY A 93 -15.54 0.74 -0.55
C GLY A 93 -14.14 0.57 0.05
N ALA A 94 -13.96 0.95 1.31
CA ALA A 94 -12.66 0.90 1.98
C ALA A 94 -12.11 -0.53 2.12
N ASP A 95 -10.78 -0.69 2.01
CA ASP A 95 -10.02 -1.87 2.43
C ASP A 95 -9.03 -1.47 3.52
N THR A 96 -9.28 -1.87 4.76
CA THR A 96 -8.40 -1.53 5.89
C THR A 96 -7.00 -2.13 5.71
N SER A 97 -6.86 -3.27 5.03
CA SER A 97 -5.56 -3.92 4.84
C SER A 97 -4.69 -3.21 3.80
N GLY A 98 -5.26 -2.85 2.65
CA GLY A 98 -4.58 -2.05 1.65
C GLY A 98 -4.25 -0.66 2.17
N SER A 99 -5.20 -0.03 2.86
CA SER A 99 -4.97 1.24 3.57
C SER A 99 -3.80 1.16 4.54
N ALA A 100 -3.67 0.06 5.26
CA ALA A 100 -2.57 -0.15 6.19
C ALA A 100 -1.21 -0.34 5.56
N GLY A 101 -1.15 -1.08 4.45
CA GLY A 101 0.09 -1.17 3.68
C GLY A 101 0.52 0.19 3.12
N ILE A 102 -0.41 0.95 2.54
CA ILE A 102 -0.13 2.28 1.99
C ILE A 102 0.36 3.22 3.09
N ALA A 103 -0.39 3.35 4.20
CA ALA A 103 -0.03 4.20 5.33
C ALA A 103 1.33 3.84 5.93
N ALA A 104 1.63 2.55 6.09
CA ALA A 104 2.94 2.10 6.58
C ALA A 104 4.08 2.49 5.63
N GLY A 105 3.87 2.36 4.32
CA GLY A 105 4.85 2.81 3.32
C GLY A 105 5.05 4.34 3.33
N LEU A 106 3.97 5.11 3.47
CA LEU A 106 4.02 6.57 3.55
C LEU A 106 4.78 7.05 4.79
N ALA A 107 4.45 6.53 5.97
CA ALA A 107 5.12 6.89 7.22
C ALA A 107 6.61 6.51 7.20
N LEU A 108 6.95 5.30 6.71
CA LEU A 108 8.35 4.91 6.58
C LEU A 108 9.09 5.78 5.55
N GLY A 109 8.47 6.12 4.41
CA GLY A 109 9.05 7.02 3.42
C GLY A 109 9.33 8.41 3.98
N HIS A 110 8.44 8.94 4.83
CA HIS A 110 8.67 10.21 5.53
C HIS A 110 9.87 10.13 6.47
N ARG A 111 9.94 9.08 7.31
CA ARG A 111 11.05 8.87 8.24
C ARG A 111 12.40 8.69 7.54
N LEU A 112 12.41 8.17 6.32
CA LEU A 112 13.60 8.07 5.48
C LEU A 112 14.00 9.40 4.82
N GLY A 113 13.23 10.47 5.02
CA GLY A 113 13.48 11.79 4.41
C GLY A 113 13.05 11.89 2.94
N LEU A 114 12.32 10.90 2.41
CA LEU A 114 11.89 10.85 1.01
C LEU A 114 10.55 11.54 0.78
N LEU A 115 9.69 11.58 1.80
CA LEU A 115 8.34 12.13 1.70
C LEU A 115 8.14 13.29 2.69
N PRO A 116 7.31 14.27 2.33
CA PRO A 116 7.08 15.43 3.18
C PRO A 116 6.13 15.07 4.34
N VAL A 117 5.90 16.02 5.26
CA VAL A 117 5.12 15.79 6.49
C VAL A 117 3.67 15.37 6.22
N GLU A 118 3.13 15.70 5.05
CA GLU A 118 1.80 15.32 4.59
C GLU A 118 1.66 13.80 4.47
N ALA A 119 2.74 13.08 4.17
CA ALA A 119 2.74 11.62 4.13
C ALA A 119 2.55 11.01 5.53
N LEU A 120 3.20 11.59 6.55
CA LEU A 120 2.97 11.20 7.94
C LEU A 120 1.54 11.54 8.37
N ALA A 121 1.05 12.73 8.02
CA ALA A 121 -0.33 13.12 8.31
C ALA A 121 -1.36 12.19 7.66
N ALA A 122 -1.12 11.73 6.42
CA ALA A 122 -1.94 10.74 5.73
C ALA A 122 -1.94 9.39 6.46
N ALA A 123 -0.77 8.91 6.90
CA ALA A 123 -0.68 7.70 7.69
C ALA A 123 -1.45 7.80 9.02
N GLN A 124 -1.35 8.94 9.72
CA GLN A 124 -2.09 9.19 10.96
C GLN A 124 -3.60 9.26 10.75
N ARG A 125 -4.06 9.85 9.64
CA ARG A 125 -5.49 9.83 9.27
C ARG A 125 -6.00 8.41 9.07
N MET A 126 -5.23 7.57 8.38
CA MET A 126 -5.56 6.15 8.27
C MET A 126 -5.68 5.54 9.66
N VAL A 127 -4.67 5.72 10.53
CA VAL A 127 -4.66 5.06 11.85
C VAL A 127 -5.92 5.39 12.65
N ARG A 128 -6.38 6.65 12.60
CA ARG A 128 -7.66 7.06 13.19
C ARG A 128 -8.85 6.41 12.50
N GLY A 129 -8.88 6.39 11.16
CA GLY A 129 -9.92 5.70 10.40
C GLY A 129 -10.05 4.22 10.73
N ALA A 130 -8.92 3.54 10.97
CA ALA A 130 -8.90 2.13 11.34
C ALA A 130 -9.49 1.84 12.72
N GLU A 131 -9.58 2.83 13.63
CA GLU A 131 -10.17 2.65 14.96
C GLU A 131 -11.66 2.25 14.88
N ALA A 132 -12.39 2.78 13.88
CA ALA A 132 -13.77 2.40 13.62
C ALA A 132 -13.93 0.93 13.17
N HIS A 133 -12.83 0.27 12.78
CA HIS A 133 -12.81 -1.12 12.33
C HIS A 133 -12.16 -2.08 13.32
N LEU A 134 -11.68 -1.59 14.47
CA LEU A 134 -11.17 -2.42 15.54
C LEU A 134 -12.33 -3.01 16.34
N ARG A 135 -12.26 -4.32 16.55
CA ARG A 135 -13.21 -5.04 17.39
C ARG A 135 -12.77 -5.02 18.85
N PRO A 136 -13.66 -5.30 19.81
CA PRO A 136 -13.30 -5.39 21.23
C PRO A 136 -12.21 -6.42 21.54
N ASP A 137 -12.06 -7.44 20.69
CA ASP A 137 -11.02 -8.47 20.77
C ASP A 137 -9.65 -8.01 20.19
N GLY A 138 -9.56 -6.75 19.73
CA GLY A 138 -8.36 -6.18 19.13
C GLY A 138 -8.14 -6.53 17.67
N LEU A 139 -9.01 -7.35 17.06
CA LEU A 139 -8.88 -7.74 15.65
C LEU A 139 -9.36 -6.61 14.73
N LEU A 140 -8.55 -6.31 13.72
CA LEU A 140 -8.91 -5.36 12.67
C LEU A 140 -9.82 -6.02 11.63
N GLY A 141 -11.05 -5.52 11.50
CA GLY A 141 -11.98 -5.86 10.42
C GLY A 141 -11.88 -4.94 9.22
N GLY A 142 -12.89 -4.95 8.35
CA GLY A 142 -12.91 -4.11 7.16
C GLY A 142 -11.92 -4.50 6.06
N VAL A 143 -11.36 -5.72 6.13
CA VAL A 143 -10.35 -6.20 5.19
C VAL A 143 -11.04 -6.77 3.94
N ALA A 144 -10.61 -6.34 2.76
CA ALA A 144 -11.02 -6.98 1.51
C ALA A 144 -10.52 -8.42 1.47
N GLN A 145 -11.40 -9.36 1.10
CA GLN A 145 -11.12 -10.80 1.13
C GLN A 145 -9.89 -11.19 0.28
N LEU A 146 -9.34 -12.38 0.49
CA LEU A 146 -8.34 -12.96 -0.39
C LEU A 146 -8.83 -12.98 -1.84
N ASN A 147 -7.92 -12.68 -2.78
CA ASN A 147 -8.24 -12.55 -4.21
C ASN A 147 -8.44 -13.89 -4.93
N ARG A 148 -8.38 -15.04 -4.24
CA ARG A 148 -8.62 -16.36 -4.84
C ARG A 148 -10.03 -16.52 -5.40
N GLY A 149 -11.02 -15.83 -4.82
CA GLY A 149 -12.40 -15.81 -5.35
C GLY A 149 -12.63 -14.75 -6.44
N GLY A 150 -11.56 -14.17 -7.00
CA GLY A 150 -11.64 -13.22 -8.12
C GLY A 150 -12.09 -11.82 -7.72
N GLU A 151 -12.30 -10.97 -8.73
CA GLU A 151 -12.63 -9.54 -8.55
C GLU A 151 -14.01 -9.31 -7.96
N VAL A 152 -14.95 -10.24 -8.15
CA VAL A 152 -16.31 -10.14 -7.59
C VAL A 152 -16.25 -9.98 -6.07
N LEU A 153 -15.40 -10.74 -5.38
CA LEU A 153 -15.22 -10.60 -3.93
C LEU A 153 -14.49 -9.32 -3.53
N GLN A 154 -13.64 -8.77 -4.40
CA GLN A 154 -12.97 -7.50 -4.16
C GLN A 154 -13.96 -6.34 -4.27
N ARG A 155 -14.87 -6.41 -5.24
CA ARG A 155 -15.81 -5.33 -5.60
C ARG A 155 -17.14 -5.38 -4.83
N GLY A 156 -17.56 -6.56 -4.36
CA GLY A 156 -18.88 -6.80 -3.77
C GLY A 156 -19.08 -6.35 -2.32
N GLY A 157 -18.21 -5.50 -1.76
CA GLY A 157 -18.37 -4.94 -0.40
C GLY A 157 -18.13 -5.92 0.76
N TYR A 158 -17.98 -7.22 0.51
CA TYR A 158 -17.72 -8.23 1.54
C TYR A 158 -16.36 -7.96 2.24
N ARG A 159 -16.35 -7.97 3.58
CA ARG A 159 -15.17 -7.70 4.42
C ARG A 159 -14.97 -8.78 5.47
N VAL A 160 -13.71 -9.03 5.80
CA VAL A 160 -13.30 -10.08 6.75
C VAL A 160 -12.32 -9.56 7.80
N LEU A 161 -11.97 -10.46 8.72
CA LEU A 161 -10.82 -10.31 9.62
C LEU A 161 -9.60 -10.94 8.95
N ALA A 162 -8.45 -10.28 9.03
CA ALA A 162 -7.21 -10.85 8.51
C ALA A 162 -6.00 -10.45 9.38
N PRO A 163 -5.24 -11.43 9.93
CA PRO A 163 -4.12 -11.13 10.83
C PRO A 163 -3.03 -10.24 10.23
N PHE A 164 -2.74 -10.38 8.93
CA PHE A 164 -1.73 -9.54 8.27
C PHE A 164 -2.09 -8.05 8.28
N ALA A 165 -3.39 -7.70 8.32
CA ALA A 165 -3.83 -6.31 8.37
C ALA A 165 -3.44 -5.64 9.71
N MET A 166 -3.46 -6.39 10.81
CA MET A 166 -3.00 -5.90 12.12
C MET A 166 -1.50 -5.62 12.12
N GLY A 167 -0.70 -6.50 11.51
CA GLY A 167 0.75 -6.27 11.36
C GLY A 167 1.08 -5.03 10.51
N LEU A 168 0.27 -4.75 9.48
CA LEU A 168 0.40 -3.53 8.69
C LEU A 168 -0.04 -2.28 9.48
N LEU A 169 -1.14 -2.36 10.24
CA LEU A 169 -1.60 -1.26 11.09
C LEU A 169 -0.56 -0.91 12.16
N ALA A 170 0.05 -1.91 12.79
CA ALA A 170 1.13 -1.69 13.74
C ALA A 170 2.32 -0.95 13.10
N GLN A 171 2.71 -1.34 11.88
CA GLN A 171 3.76 -0.62 11.16
C GLN A 171 3.37 0.83 10.84
N ALA A 172 2.13 1.09 10.44
CA ALA A 172 1.65 2.46 10.20
C ALA A 172 1.65 3.33 11.47
N ARG A 173 1.43 2.73 12.66
CA ARG A 173 1.46 3.43 13.95
C ARG A 173 2.87 3.76 14.46
N HIS A 174 3.85 2.93 14.13
CA HIS A 174 5.22 3.03 14.65
C HIS A 174 6.24 3.51 13.60
N ALA A 175 5.74 4.08 12.50
CA ALA A 175 6.57 4.51 11.39
C ALA A 175 6.89 5.99 11.38
#